data_AF-A0A6B3SHL9-F1
#
_entry.id   AF-A0A6B3SHL9-F1
#
_cell.length_a   1.000
_cell.length_b   1.000
_cell.length_c   1.000
_cell.angle_alpha   90.00
_cell.angle_beta   90.00
_cell.angle_gamma   90.00
#
_symmetry.space_group_name_H-M   'P 1'
#
loop_
_entity.id
_entity.type
_entity.pdbx_description
1 polymer ?
#
loop_
_entity_poly.entity_id
_entity_poly.type
_entity_poly.pdbx_seq_one_letter_code
_entity_poly.pdbx_strand_id
1 'polypeptide(L)'
;MAYEKISSVTPQDVKAFLLERGATEECRCCGRHALKIMAGDGATPSLVFVPNEGGMNPDSGTLPVAVVVCQNCGTLRMHALGAIIDWKRATDSQG
;
A
#
# COMPACT_ATOMS: atom_id res chain seq x y z
N MET A 1 -3.92 19.11 -1.47
CA MET A 1 -5.22 18.42 -1.68
C MET A 1 -5.13 16.94 -2.11
N ALA A 2 -3.94 16.37 -2.41
CA ALA A 2 -3.78 14.92 -2.62
C ALA A 2 -3.52 14.13 -1.32
N TYR A 3 -2.81 14.74 -0.36
CA TYR A 3 -2.41 14.11 0.91
C TYR A 3 -3.60 13.76 1.83
N GLU A 4 -4.65 14.58 1.84
CA GLU A 4 -5.85 14.38 2.67
C GLU A 4 -6.65 13.12 2.26
N LYS A 5 -6.52 12.68 1.01
CA LYS A 5 -7.16 11.46 0.49
C LYS A 5 -6.36 10.19 0.80
N ILE A 6 -5.09 10.33 1.15
CA ILE A 6 -4.21 9.20 1.46
C ILE A 6 -4.35 8.80 2.94
N SER A 7 -4.61 9.77 3.82
CA SER A 7 -4.86 9.55 5.25
C SER A 7 -6.16 8.81 5.57
N SER A 8 -7.04 8.57 4.58
CA SER A 8 -8.29 7.82 4.78
C SER A 8 -8.15 6.30 4.60
N VAL A 9 -6.98 5.81 4.19
CA VAL A 9 -6.70 4.38 4.00
C VAL A 9 -6.05 3.82 5.26
N THR A 10 -6.74 2.90 5.92
CA THR A 10 -6.26 2.20 7.11
C THR A 10 -5.54 0.90 6.75
N PRO A 11 -4.71 0.33 7.66
CA PRO A 11 -4.16 -1.02 7.47
C PRO A 11 -5.25 -2.09 7.21
N GLN A 12 -6.43 -1.94 7.80
CA GLN A 12 -7.57 -2.83 7.60
C GLN A 12 -8.13 -2.72 6.18
N ASP A 13 -8.22 -1.51 5.62
CA ASP A 13 -8.64 -1.30 4.23
C ASP A 13 -7.68 -1.99 3.26
N VAL A 14 -6.36 -1.86 3.50
CA VAL A 14 -5.34 -2.54 2.69
C VAL A 14 -5.49 -4.06 2.81
N LYS A 15 -5.71 -4.57 4.03
CA LYS A 15 -5.93 -6.01 4.25
C LYS A 15 -7.15 -6.50 3.47
N ALA A 16 -8.29 -5.80 3.58
CA ALA A 16 -9.53 -6.15 2.89
C ALA A 16 -9.35 -6.12 1.36
N PHE A 17 -8.76 -5.05 0.84
CA PHE A 17 -8.44 -4.90 -0.59
C PHE A 17 -7.63 -6.09 -1.13
N LEU A 18 -6.64 -6.56 -0.37
CA LEU A 18 -5.77 -7.67 -0.76
C LEU A 18 -6.49 -9.02 -0.69
N LEU A 19 -7.24 -9.27 0.38
CA LEU A 19 -7.99 -10.52 0.57
C LEU A 19 -9.05 -10.71 -0.54
N GLU A 20 -9.78 -9.65 -0.90
CA GLU A 20 -10.76 -9.69 -1.99
C GLU A 20 -10.13 -10.09 -3.34
N ARG A 21 -8.84 -9.76 -3.53
CA ARG A 21 -8.05 -10.10 -4.73
C ARG A 21 -7.31 -11.44 -4.61
N GLY A 22 -7.66 -12.26 -3.62
CA GLY A 22 -7.10 -13.60 -3.44
C GLY A 22 -5.72 -13.62 -2.77
N ALA A 23 -5.32 -12.55 -2.07
CA ALA A 23 -4.15 -12.63 -1.22
C ALA A 23 -4.40 -13.53 -0.01
N THR A 24 -3.32 -14.11 0.52
CA THR A 24 -3.33 -14.91 1.75
C THR A 24 -2.66 -14.14 2.89
N GLU A 25 -2.96 -14.51 4.13
CA GLU A 25 -2.25 -13.96 5.31
C GLU A 25 -0.83 -14.53 5.47
N GLU A 26 -0.51 -15.57 4.70
CA GLU A 26 0.81 -16.18 4.63
C GLU A 26 1.80 -15.35 3.83
N CYS A 27 3.01 -15.21 4.37
CA CYS A 27 4.12 -14.68 3.62
C CYS A 27 4.45 -15.63 2.45
N ARG A 28 4.34 -15.15 1.21
CA ARG A 28 4.70 -15.94 0.01
C ARG A 28 6.18 -16.37 -0.06
N CYS A 29 7.06 -15.80 0.75
CA CYS A 29 8.48 -16.14 0.77
C CYS A 29 8.78 -17.26 1.78
N CYS A 30 8.26 -17.18 3.02
CA CYS A 30 8.60 -18.13 4.09
C CYS A 30 7.42 -18.91 4.68
N GLY A 31 6.19 -18.70 4.18
CA GLY A 31 4.96 -19.39 4.61
C GLY A 31 4.41 -18.97 5.98
N ARG A 32 5.07 -18.04 6.70
CA ARG A 32 4.64 -17.64 8.05
C ARG A 32 3.54 -16.57 8.04
N HIS A 33 2.62 -16.66 9.01
CA HIS A 33 1.55 -15.69 9.28
C HIS A 33 2.08 -14.51 10.10
N ALA A 34 2.99 -13.75 9.51
CA ALA A 34 3.70 -12.66 10.18
C ALA A 34 3.73 -11.39 9.33
N LEU A 35 2.64 -11.09 8.60
CA LEU A 35 2.54 -9.92 7.74
C LEU A 35 2.07 -8.70 8.56
N LYS A 36 2.86 -7.63 8.53
CA LYS A 36 2.50 -6.31 9.07
C LYS A 36 2.27 -5.35 7.91
N ILE A 37 1.17 -4.61 7.96
CA ILE A 37 0.84 -3.57 7.00
C ILE A 37 1.28 -2.23 7.59
N MET A 38 2.15 -1.54 6.87
CA MET A 38 2.55 -0.16 7.09
C MET A 38 1.86 0.67 6.01
N ALA A 39 0.65 1.10 6.32
CA ALA A 39 -0.15 2.00 5.50
C ALA A 39 -0.45 3.23 6.34
N GLY A 40 -0.26 4.42 5.74
CA GLY A 40 -0.32 5.73 6.39
C GLY A 40 -1.24 5.75 7.60
N ASP A 41 -0.63 5.68 8.77
CA ASP A 41 -1.21 5.74 10.11
C ASP A 41 -1.76 7.14 10.44
N GLY A 42 -2.29 7.83 9.43
CA GLY A 42 -2.69 9.23 9.48
C GLY A 42 -1.54 10.23 9.42
N ALA A 43 -0.28 9.81 9.65
CA ALA A 43 0.85 10.74 9.78
C ALA A 43 1.64 10.93 8.49
N THR A 44 1.93 9.88 7.71
CA THR A 44 2.62 10.02 6.41
C THR A 44 2.58 8.74 5.58
N PRO A 45 2.20 8.77 4.30
CA PRO A 45 2.35 7.59 3.44
C PRO A 45 3.81 7.27 3.17
N SER A 46 4.13 5.98 3.01
CA SER A 46 5.40 5.58 2.41
C SER A 46 5.42 6.02 0.95
N LEU A 47 6.51 6.64 0.52
CA LEU A 47 6.68 7.11 -0.85
C LEU A 47 7.74 6.26 -1.56
N VAL A 48 7.41 5.81 -2.76
CA VAL A 48 8.39 5.22 -3.67
C VAL A 48 8.73 6.24 -4.73
N PHE A 49 10.03 6.44 -4.93
CA PHE A 49 10.54 7.25 -6.02
C PHE A 49 10.40 6.47 -7.32
N VAL A 50 9.72 7.05 -8.31
CA VAL A 50 9.63 6.47 -9.65
C VAL A 50 10.67 7.16 -10.52
N PRO A 51 11.80 6.51 -10.84
CA PRO A 51 12.80 7.13 -11.70
C PRO A 51 12.23 7.31 -13.11
N ASN A 52 12.41 8.50 -13.66
CA ASN A 52 12.25 8.72 -15.10
C ASN A 52 13.50 8.21 -15.82
N GLU A 53 13.40 7.95 -17.13
CA GLU A 53 14.43 7.30 -17.98
C GLU A 53 15.81 8.01 -17.98
N GLY A 54 15.99 9.14 -17.29
CA GLY A 54 17.24 9.90 -17.17
C GLY A 54 17.90 9.93 -15.78
N GLY A 55 17.43 9.18 -14.78
CA GLY A 55 18.04 9.10 -13.45
C GLY A 55 17.27 9.82 -12.33
N MET A 56 17.95 10.07 -11.19
CA MET A 56 17.41 10.78 -10.01
C MET A 56 17.22 12.26 -10.34
N ASN A 57 16.19 12.57 -11.14
CA ASN A 57 15.80 13.93 -11.44
C ASN A 57 14.86 14.43 -10.32
N PRO A 58 15.05 15.60 -9.70
CA PRO A 58 14.15 16.12 -8.66
C PRO A 58 12.68 16.27 -9.09
N ASP A 59 12.40 16.27 -10.41
CA ASP A 59 11.04 16.29 -10.99
C ASP A 59 10.42 14.89 -11.15
N SER A 60 11.12 13.84 -10.74
CA SER A 60 10.57 12.47 -10.68
C SER A 60 9.32 12.41 -9.82
N GLY A 61 8.30 11.70 -10.31
CA GLY A 61 7.09 11.45 -9.53
C GLY A 61 7.39 10.63 -8.28
N THR A 62 6.73 10.98 -7.17
CA THR A 62 6.62 10.09 -6.01
C THR A 62 5.29 9.37 -6.06
N LEU A 63 5.31 8.06 -5.77
CA LEU A 63 4.12 7.24 -5.70
C LEU A 63 3.85 6.86 -4.24
N PRO A 64 2.70 7.24 -3.66
CA PRO A 64 2.33 6.79 -2.33
C PRO A 64 1.95 5.30 -2.34
N VAL A 65 2.53 4.53 -1.43
CA VAL A 65 2.33 3.08 -1.32
C VAL A 65 1.97 2.64 0.10
N ALA A 66 1.22 1.55 0.19
CA ALA A 66 1.11 0.72 1.36
C ALA A 66 2.20 -0.35 1.30
N VAL A 67 2.96 -0.53 2.39
CA VAL A 67 4.02 -1.54 2.48
C VAL A 67 3.53 -2.69 3.35
N VAL A 68 3.55 -3.90 2.81
CA VAL A 68 3.30 -5.14 3.54
C VAL A 68 4.65 -5.81 3.80
N VAL A 69 5.03 -5.95 5.06
CA VAL A 69 6.32 -6.53 5.47
C VAL A 69 6.10 -7.82 6.26
N CYS A 70 6.84 -8.87 5.93
CA CYS A 70 6.91 -10.06 6.76
C CYS A 70 7.87 -9.82 7.93
N GLN A 71 7.38 -9.85 9.15
CA GLN A 71 8.18 -9.69 10.37
C GLN A 71 9.12 -10.88 10.64
N ASN A 72 8.94 -12.02 9.95
CA ASN A 72 9.82 -13.18 10.09
C ASN A 72 11.02 -13.13 9.14
N CYS A 73 10.81 -12.86 7.85
CA CYS A 73 11.87 -12.95 6.83
C CYS A 73 12.22 -11.60 6.16
N GLY A 74 11.58 -10.50 6.55
CA GLY A 74 11.84 -9.16 6.01
C GLY A 74 11.35 -8.93 4.58
N THR A 75 10.75 -9.93 3.93
CA THR A 75 10.17 -9.74 2.59
C THR A 75 9.11 -8.64 2.62
N LEU A 76 9.22 -7.71 1.68
CA LEU A 76 8.38 -6.55 1.55
C LEU A 76 7.66 -6.53 0.20
N ARG A 77 6.39 -6.09 0.21
CA ARG A 77 5.59 -5.85 -0.97
C ARG A 77 4.95 -4.48 -0.88
N MET A 78 4.94 -3.76 -1.98
CA MET A 78 4.44 -2.40 -2.06
C MET A 78 3.21 -2.37 -2.96
N HIS A 79 2.16 -1.68 -2.53
CA HIS A 79 0.91 -1.52 -3.26
C HIS A 79 0.60 -0.04 -3.40
N ALA A 80 0.33 0.42 -4.62
CA ALA A 80 -0.02 1.82 -4.87
C ALA A 80 -1.31 2.19 -4.13
N LEU A 81 -1.26 3.23 -3.29
CA LEU A 81 -2.41 3.65 -2.49
C LEU A 81 -3.57 4.15 -3.36
N GLY A 82 -3.28 4.70 -4.55
CA GLY A 82 -4.32 5.13 -5.51
C GLY A 82 -5.32 4.02 -5.85
N ALA A 83 -4.84 2.80 -6.13
CA ALA A 83 -5.72 1.67 -6.45
C ALA A 83 -6.61 1.25 -5.28
N ILE A 84 -6.10 1.38 -4.05
CA ILE A 84 -6.83 1.05 -2.83
C ILE A 84 -7.88 2.12 -2.53
N ILE A 85 -7.55 3.39 -2.75
CA ILE A 85 -8.48 4.53 -2.61
C ILE A 85 -9.64 4.39 -3.59
N ASP A 86 -9.36 4.10 -4.86
CA ASP A 86 -10.40 4.00 -5.88
C ASP A 86 -11.30 2.79 -5.65
N TRP A 87 -10.73 1.65 -5.20
CA TRP A 87 -11.52 0.50 -4.77
C TRP A 87 -12.44 0.85 -3.60
N LYS A 88 -11.92 1.48 -2.54
CA LYS A 88 -12.70 1.84 -1.34
C LYS A 88 -13.91 2.73 -1.72
N ARG A 89 -13.70 3.72 -2.58
CA ARG A 89 -14.78 4.58 -3.10
C ARG A 89 -15.85 3.81 -3.87
N ALA A 90 -15.44 2.86 -4.69
CA ALA A 90 -16.36 2.04 -5.48
C ALA A 90 -17.22 1.14 -4.58
N THR A 91 -16.66 0.66 -3.46
CA THR A 91 -17.37 -0.15 -2.46
C THR A 91 -18.33 0.70 -1.62
N ASP A 92 -17.90 1.88 -1.16
CA ASP A 92 -18.73 2.80 -0.36
C ASP A 92 -19.95 3.34 -1.13
N SER A 93 -19.87 3.41 -2.46
CA SER A 93 -20.97 3.90 -3.32
C SER A 93 -22.05 2.85 -3.60
N GLN A 94 -21.85 1.60 -3.15
CA GLN A 94 -22.77 0.47 -3.39
C GLN A 94 -23.53 0.03 -2.12
N GLY A 95 -23.30 0.69 -0.99
CA GLY A 95 -24.03 0.48 0.28
C GLY A 95 -24.89 1.67 0.66
#